data_AF-A0A2V5MXK0-F1
#
_entry.id   AF-A0A2V5MXK0-F1
#
_cell.length_a   1.000
_cell.length_b   1.000
_cell.length_c   1.000
_cell.angle_alpha   90.00
_cell.angle_beta   90.00
_cell.angle_gamma   90.00
#
_symmetry.space_group_name_H-M   'P 1'
#
loop_
_entity.id
_entity.type
_entity.pdbx_description
1 polymer ?
#
loop_
_entity_poly.entity_id
_entity_poly.type
_entity_poly.pdbx_seq_one_letter_code
_entity_poly.pdbx_strand_id
1 'polypeptide(L)'
;MVKLAAVTFFGIVFLLIGILGFVPGVAPDEMLFKIFHVNAAHNVVHIVSGIIFLLAAAAGAGAARTWFQIFGISYAIVVIWGFAVGTGNTL
;
A
#
# COMPACT_ATOMS: atom_id res chain seq x y z
N MET A 1 8.85 -6.01 20.02
CA MET A 1 7.71 -6.85 19.58
C MET A 1 6.71 -6.09 18.73
N VAL A 2 6.20 -4.92 19.16
CA VAL A 2 5.18 -4.15 18.41
C VAL A 2 5.54 -3.85 16.94
N LYS A 3 6.79 -3.42 16.67
CA LYS A 3 7.24 -3.12 15.29
C LYS A 3 7.10 -4.31 14.32
N LEU A 4 7.40 -5.52 14.80
CA LEU A 4 7.34 -6.74 13.99
C LEU A 4 5.89 -7.16 13.75
N ALA A 5 5.03 -7.06 14.77
CA ALA A 5 3.60 -7.31 14.59
C ALA A 5 2.98 -6.33 13.58
N ALA A 6 3.32 -5.05 13.70
CA ALA A 6 2.83 -4.01 12.79
C ALA A 6 3.31 -4.25 11.34
N VAL A 7 4.61 -4.42 11.11
CA VAL A 7 5.16 -4.57 9.75
C VAL A 7 4.58 -5.82 9.05
N THR A 8 4.37 -6.91 9.78
CA THR A 8 3.73 -8.12 9.26
C THR A 8 2.26 -7.88 8.94
N PHE A 9 1.52 -7.24 9.85
CA PHE A 9 0.11 -6.92 9.62
C PHE A 9 -0.08 -6.07 8.37
N PHE A 10 0.67 -4.97 8.24
CA PHE A 10 0.63 -4.12 7.05
C PHE A 10 1.02 -4.90 5.79
N GLY A 11 2.04 -5.76 5.86
CA GLY A 11 2.44 -6.60 4.73
C GLY A 11 1.33 -7.53 4.23
N ILE A 12 0.64 -8.22 5.16
CA ILE A 12 -0.49 -9.10 4.82
C ILE A 12 -1.63 -8.27 4.22
N VAL A 13 -2.02 -7.16 4.86
CA VAL A 13 -3.13 -6.32 4.37
C VAL A 13 -2.84 -5.77 2.98
N PHE A 14 -1.66 -5.19 2.75
CA PHE A 14 -1.26 -4.63 1.46
C PHE A 14 -1.26 -5.67 0.35
N LEU A 15 -0.74 -6.88 0.64
CA LEU A 15 -0.73 -7.96 -0.34
C LEU A 15 -2.16 -8.43 -0.66
N LEU A 16 -3.01 -8.60 0.36
CA LEU A 16 -4.39 -9.00 0.17
C LEU A 16 -5.18 -7.97 -0.65
N ILE A 17 -5.17 -6.69 -0.27
CA ILE A 17 -5.93 -5.66 -0.99
C ILE A 17 -5.40 -5.45 -2.40
N GLY A 18 -4.08 -5.53 -2.61
CA GLY A 18 -3.48 -5.40 -3.94
C GLY A 18 -3.88 -6.54 -4.87
N ILE A 19 -3.98 -7.77 -4.36
CA ILE A 19 -4.48 -8.91 -5.13
C ILE A 19 -5.99 -8.79 -5.38
N LEU A 20 -6.77 -8.48 -4.33
CA LEU A 20 -8.23 -8.37 -4.43
C LEU A 20 -8.68 -7.23 -5.34
N GLY A 21 -7.87 -6.18 -5.50
CA GLY A 21 -8.14 -5.11 -6.45
C GLY A 21 -8.17 -5.55 -7.92
N PHE A 22 -7.62 -6.73 -8.26
CA PHE A 22 -7.73 -7.34 -9.58
C PHE A 22 -8.89 -8.32 -9.72
N VAL A 23 -9.67 -8.54 -8.66
CA VAL A 23 -10.77 -9.52 -8.64
C VAL A 23 -12.10 -8.78 -8.87
N PRO A 24 -12.73 -8.92 -10.06
CA PRO A 24 -13.93 -8.13 -10.41
C PRO A 24 -15.11 -8.31 -9.45
N GLY A 25 -15.22 -9.47 -8.80
CA GLY A 25 -16.31 -9.75 -7.86
C GLY A 25 -16.26 -8.92 -6.57
N VAL A 26 -15.09 -8.39 -6.20
CA VAL A 26 -14.92 -7.54 -5.00
C VAL A 26 -14.44 -6.13 -5.34
N ALA A 27 -13.98 -5.89 -6.55
CA ALA A 27 -13.60 -4.58 -7.08
C ALA A 27 -14.35 -4.24 -8.39
N PRO A 28 -15.70 -4.20 -8.38
CA PRO A 28 -16.46 -3.77 -9.55
C PRO A 28 -16.19 -2.28 -9.84
N ASP A 29 -16.16 -1.90 -11.12
CA ASP A 29 -15.96 -0.51 -11.57
C ASP A 29 -14.76 0.19 -10.92
N GLU A 30 -13.64 -0.53 -10.76
CA GLU A 30 -12.43 -0.01 -10.12
C GLU A 30 -12.59 0.36 -8.63
N MET A 31 -13.67 -0.08 -7.99
CA MET A 31 -13.98 0.24 -6.60
C MET A 31 -13.88 -0.99 -5.69
N LEU A 32 -12.74 -1.14 -5.02
CA LEU A 32 -12.52 -2.20 -4.04
C LEU A 32 -13.51 -2.06 -2.88
N PHE A 33 -14.32 -3.10 -2.68
CA PHE A 33 -15.43 -3.16 -1.71
C PHE A 33 -16.40 -1.98 -1.80
N LYS A 34 -16.48 -1.29 -2.94
CA LYS A 34 -17.29 -0.07 -3.16
C LYS A 34 -16.95 1.12 -2.24
N ILE A 35 -15.76 1.11 -1.62
CA ILE A 35 -15.32 2.19 -0.70
C ILE A 35 -13.98 2.81 -1.08
N PHE A 36 -13.20 2.17 -1.96
CA PHE A 36 -11.84 2.59 -2.26
C PHE A 36 -11.53 2.43 -3.76
N HIS A 37 -11.21 3.54 -4.43
CA HIS A 37 -10.84 3.52 -5.85
C HIS A 37 -9.44 2.94 -6.02
N VAL A 38 -9.34 1.91 -6.85
CA VAL A 38 -8.11 1.25 -7.25
C VAL A 38 -8.01 1.15 -8.76
N ASN A 39 -6.81 1.17 -9.29
CA ASN A 39 -6.52 0.83 -10.68
C ASN A 39 -5.35 -0.16 -10.74
N ALA A 40 -4.96 -0.57 -11.95
CA ALA A 40 -3.86 -1.51 -12.11
C ALA A 40 -2.56 -1.03 -11.46
N ALA A 41 -2.20 0.26 -11.61
CA ALA A 41 -0.99 0.82 -11.02
C ALA A 41 -1.06 0.84 -9.48
N HIS A 42 -2.18 1.26 -8.91
CA HIS A 42 -2.40 1.30 -7.46
C HIS A 42 -2.29 -0.10 -6.86
N ASN A 43 -2.89 -1.10 -7.49
CA ASN A 43 -2.82 -2.49 -7.04
C ASN A 43 -1.40 -3.06 -7.09
N VAL A 44 -0.63 -2.78 -8.14
CA VAL A 44 0.79 -3.18 -8.22
C VAL A 44 1.61 -2.54 -7.11
N VAL A 45 1.41 -1.24 -6.83
CA VAL A 45 2.08 -0.55 -5.72
C VAL A 45 1.74 -1.21 -4.38
N HIS A 46 0.48 -1.62 -4.17
CA HIS A 46 0.07 -2.36 -2.97
C HIS A 46 0.78 -3.70 -2.84
N ILE A 47 0.84 -4.49 -3.91
CA ILE A 47 1.51 -5.80 -3.93
C ILE A 47 3.01 -5.66 -3.63
N VAL A 48 3.70 -4.77 -4.35
CA VAL A 48 5.14 -4.54 -4.16
C VAL A 48 5.42 -4.08 -2.73
N SER A 49 4.63 -3.14 -2.22
CA SER A 49 4.77 -2.65 -0.84
C SER A 49 4.53 -3.77 0.17
N GLY A 50 3.50 -4.59 -0.01
CA GLY A 50 3.19 -5.74 0.85
C GLY A 50 4.32 -6.75 0.91
N ILE A 51 4.93 -7.07 -0.24
CA ILE A 51 6.11 -7.94 -0.32
C ILE A 51 7.27 -7.34 0.50
N ILE A 52 7.58 -6.05 0.31
CA ILE A 52 8.68 -5.39 1.03
C ILE A 52 8.40 -5.34 2.54
N PHE A 53 7.15 -5.10 2.96
CA PHE A 53 6.74 -5.18 4.37
C PHE A 53 7.06 -6.55 4.98
N LEU A 54 6.71 -7.64 4.28
CA LEU A 54 6.96 -9.00 4.76
C LEU A 54 8.45 -9.36 4.76
N LEU A 55 9.21 -8.91 3.76
CA LEU A 55 10.67 -9.05 3.75
C LEU A 55 11.33 -8.27 4.89
N ALA A 56 10.86 -7.04 5.16
CA ALA A 56 11.32 -6.23 6.29
C ALA A 56 10.95 -6.85 7.64
N ALA A 57 9.81 -7.55 7.73
CA ALA A 57 9.42 -8.33 8.89
C ALA A 57 10.42 -9.45 9.17
N ALA A 58 10.78 -10.21 8.12
CA ALA A 58 11.75 -11.31 8.20
C ALA A 58 13.16 -10.83 8.53
N ALA A 59 13.55 -9.64 8.04
CA ALA A 59 14.86 -9.03 8.30
C ALA A 59 14.99 -8.38 9.69
N GLY A 60 13.90 -8.25 10.46
CA GLY A 60 13.92 -7.83 11.85
C GLY A 60 13.59 -6.35 12.09
N ALA A 61 13.65 -5.94 13.36
CA ALA A 61 13.06 -4.67 13.82
C ALA A 61 13.73 -3.41 13.25
N GLY A 62 15.00 -3.49 12.86
CA GLY A 62 15.72 -2.40 12.18
C GLY A 62 15.17 -2.16 10.78
N ALA A 63 15.10 -3.21 9.95
CA ALA A 63 14.52 -3.15 8.62
C ALA A 63 13.05 -2.71 8.64
N ALA A 64 12.26 -3.24 9.59
CA ALA A 64 10.88 -2.82 9.80
C ALA A 64 10.76 -1.31 10.05
N ARG A 65 11.62 -0.73 10.90
CA ARG A 65 11.64 0.72 11.15
C ARG A 65 11.98 1.49 9.88
N THR A 66 13.05 1.10 9.18
CA THR A 66 13.49 1.78 7.97
C THR A 66 12.41 1.76 6.90
N TRP A 67 11.74 0.62 6.70
CA TRP A 67 10.67 0.52 5.72
C TRP A 67 9.47 1.41 6.07
N PHE A 68 9.03 1.44 7.33
CA PHE A 68 7.96 2.37 7.74
C PHE A 68 8.32 3.84 7.51
N GLN A 69 9.60 4.20 7.69
CA GLN A 69 10.05 5.57 7.42
C GLN A 69 10.01 5.89 5.92
N ILE A 70 10.54 5.00 5.07
CA ILE A 70 10.50 5.15 3.61
C ILE A 70 9.06 5.25 3.13
N PHE A 71 8.21 4.31 3.55
CA PHE A 71 6.81 4.24 3.17
C PHE A 71 6.02 5.49 3.62
N GLY A 72 6.26 5.96 4.84
CA GLY A 72 5.67 7.21 5.34
C GLY A 72 6.10 8.44 4.53
N ILE A 73 7.37 8.50 4.12
CA ILE A 73 7.86 9.57 3.24
C ILE A 73 7.19 9.49 1.86
N SER A 74 7.04 8.29 1.28
CA SER A 74 6.32 8.10 0.02
C SER A 74 4.88 8.63 0.10
N TYR A 75 4.18 8.38 1.21
CA TYR A 75 2.83 8.92 1.43
C TYR A 75 2.83 10.44 1.58
N ALA A 76 3.80 11.01 2.29
CA ALA A 76 3.92 12.47 2.38
C ALA A 76 4.11 13.11 0.99
N ILE A 77 4.93 12.49 0.13
CA ILE A 77 5.13 12.94 -1.26
C ILE A 77 3.83 12.86 -2.05
N VAL A 78 3.12 11.73 -2.00
CA VAL A 78 1.85 11.55 -2.73
C VAL A 78 0.78 12.54 -2.25
N VAL A 79 0.70 12.80 -0.95
CA VAL A 79 -0.22 13.81 -0.39
C VAL A 79 0.11 15.21 -0.91
N ILE A 80 1.37 15.62 -0.87
CA ILE A 80 1.81 16.93 -1.39
C ILE A 80 1.50 17.03 -2.88
N TRP A 81 1.80 15.99 -3.65
CA TRP A 81 1.52 15.92 -5.08
C TRP A 81 0.02 16.06 -5.37
N GLY A 82 -0.81 15.33 -4.64
CA GLY A 82 -2.27 15.40 -4.76
C GLY A 82 -2.81 16.81 -4.48
N PHE A 83 -2.33 17.48 -3.44
CA PHE A 83 -2.73 18.87 -3.17
C PHE A 83 -2.23 19.86 -4.24
N ALA A 84 -1.05 19.63 -4.82
CA ALA A 84 -0.49 20.50 -5.85
C ALA A 84 -1.22 20.37 -7.20
N VAL A 85 -1.62 19.15 -7.58
CA VAL A 85 -2.34 18.86 -8.83
C VAL A 85 -3.84 19.17 -8.72
N GLY A 86 -4.44 19.01 -7.54
CA GLY A 86 -5.88 19.18 -7.36
C GLY A 86 -6.69 18.05 -7.99
N THR A 87 -7.78 18.36 -8.69
CA THR A 87 -8.68 17.37 -9.33
C THR A 87 -8.21 16.93 -10.73
N GLY A 88 -6.99 17.29 -11.15
CA GLY A 88 -6.44 16.74 -12.39
C GLY A 88 -6.28 15.22 -12.23
N ASN A 89 -6.90 14.43 -13.11
CA ASN A 89 -6.70 12.98 -13.15
C ASN A 89 -5.22 12.68 -13.43
N THR A 90 -4.44 12.54 -12.36
CA THR A 90 -3.07 12.05 -12.44
C THR A 90 -3.03 10.66 -11.84
N LEU A 91 -3.11 9.68 -12.75
CA LEU A 91 -3.07 8.22 -12.54
C LEU A 91 -4.36 7.60 -12.05
#